data_AF-A0A7S0E5E8-F1
#
_entry.id   AF-A0A7S0E5E8-F1
#
_cell.length_a   1.000
_cell.length_b   1.000
_cell.length_c   1.000
_cell.angle_alpha   90.00
_cell.angle_beta   90.00
_cell.angle_gamma   90.00
#
_symmetry.space_group_name_H-M   'P 1'
#
loop_
_entity.id
_entity.type
_entity.pdbx_description
1 polymer ?
#
loop_
_entity_poly.entity_id
_entity_poly.type
_entity_poly.pdbx_seq_one_letter_code
_entity_poly.pdbx_strand_id
1 'polypeptide(L)'
;IYGSTILRKLYSLCILPVEHCLQDSHELVLVPSGALCMMPWPALVSRRGRFLVESHQLRVLPSLLLMKEILGHHVASMLRLPGRSRRRALVIGNPFPTSFNYGTGNAEDGELVHAAAETEEAEASL
;
A
#
# COMPACT_ATOMS: atom_id res chain seq x y z
N ILE A 1 6.84 -1.02 24.67
CA ILE A 1 6.38 -2.43 24.76
C ILE A 1 4.83 -2.57 24.76
N TYR A 2 4.04 -1.47 24.83
CA TYR A 2 2.56 -1.54 24.85
C TYR A 2 1.84 -1.83 23.50
N GLY A 3 2.54 -1.75 22.36
CA GLY A 3 1.91 -1.88 21.03
C GLY A 3 1.32 -3.26 20.73
N SER A 4 1.86 -4.32 21.33
CA SER A 4 1.37 -5.68 21.11
C SER A 4 -0.04 -5.93 21.68
N THR A 5 -0.43 -5.20 22.73
CA THR A 5 -1.72 -5.39 23.40
C THR A 5 -2.85 -4.67 22.66
N ILE A 6 -2.59 -3.50 22.09
CA ILE A 6 -3.61 -2.74 21.33
C ILE A 6 -3.93 -3.44 20.00
N LEU A 7 -2.92 -3.96 19.30
CA LEU A 7 -3.11 -4.65 18.01
C LEU A 7 -3.89 -5.96 18.17
N ARG A 8 -3.67 -6.67 19.28
CA ARG A 8 -4.49 -7.84 19.64
C ARG A 8 -5.92 -7.48 19.99
N LYS A 9 -6.14 -6.38 20.74
CA LYS A 9 -7.50 -5.90 21.05
C LYS A 9 -8.26 -5.54 19.78
N LEU A 10 -7.62 -4.83 18.85
CA LEU A 10 -8.21 -4.47 17.56
C LEU A 10 -8.51 -5.72 16.71
N TYR A 11 -7.63 -6.72 16.69
CA TYR A 11 -7.92 -8.01 16.06
C TYR A 11 -9.17 -8.68 16.68
N SER A 12 -9.25 -8.71 18.01
CA SER A 12 -10.37 -9.30 18.73
C SER A 12 -11.70 -8.59 18.46
N LEU A 13 -11.69 -7.28 18.22
CA LEU A 13 -12.91 -6.52 17.92
C LEU A 13 -13.32 -6.62 16.46
N CYS A 14 -12.36 -6.61 15.53
CA CYS A 14 -12.66 -6.45 14.10
C CYS A 14 -12.64 -7.78 13.32
N ILE A 15 -11.72 -8.69 13.64
CA ILE A 15 -11.47 -9.90 12.84
C ILE A 15 -12.00 -11.15 13.52
N LEU A 16 -11.78 -11.29 14.83
CA LEU A 16 -12.21 -12.47 15.58
C LEU A 16 -13.70 -12.83 15.41
N PRO A 17 -14.66 -11.87 15.34
CA PRO A 17 -16.07 -12.20 15.14
C PRO A 17 -16.36 -12.94 13.81
N VAL A 18 -15.52 -12.73 12.80
CA VAL A 18 -15.69 -13.29 11.45
C VAL A 18 -14.55 -14.24 11.07
N GLU A 19 -13.64 -14.58 11.99
CA GLU A 19 -12.43 -15.36 11.71
C GLU A 19 -12.74 -16.74 11.09
N HIS A 20 -13.88 -17.32 11.44
CA HIS A 20 -14.36 -18.58 10.86
C HIS A 20 -14.67 -18.47 9.36
N CYS A 21 -15.10 -17.31 8.87
CA CYS A 21 -15.34 -17.07 7.44
C CYS A 21 -14.04 -16.90 6.64
N LEU A 22 -12.90 -16.69 7.32
CA LEU A 22 -11.62 -16.36 6.70
C LEU A 22 -10.67 -17.55 6.54
N GLN A 23 -11.05 -18.73 7.06
CA GLN A 23 -10.14 -19.89 7.15
C GLN A 23 -9.70 -20.44 5.80
N ASP A 24 -10.58 -20.38 4.80
CA ASP A 24 -10.33 -20.91 3.45
C ASP A 24 -9.99 -19.82 2.42
N SER A 25 -9.98 -18.55 2.82
CA SER A 25 -9.68 -17.44 1.91
C SER A 25 -8.22 -17.01 2.02
N HIS A 26 -7.53 -16.96 0.88
CA HIS A 26 -6.17 -16.40 0.81
C HIS A 26 -6.17 -14.87 0.72
N GLU A 27 -7.26 -14.27 0.24
CA GLU A 27 -7.39 -12.82 0.04
C GLU A 27 -8.47 -12.26 0.96
N LEU A 28 -8.17 -11.14 1.62
CA LEU A 28 -9.10 -10.42 2.48
C LEU A 28 -9.23 -8.98 1.99
N VAL A 29 -10.44 -8.65 1.53
CA VAL A 29 -10.81 -7.31 1.12
C VAL A 29 -11.52 -6.60 2.27
N LEU A 30 -10.93 -5.50 2.74
CA LEU A 30 -11.42 -4.69 3.83
C LEU A 30 -12.07 -3.42 3.26
N VAL A 31 -13.27 -3.11 3.72
CA VAL A 31 -13.98 -1.85 3.40
C VAL A 31 -14.23 -1.08 4.68
N PRO A 32 -13.22 -0.39 5.22
CA PRO A 32 -13.36 0.37 6.45
C PRO A 32 -14.17 1.65 6.25
N SER A 33 -14.73 2.18 7.35
CA SER A 33 -15.41 3.47 7.37
C SER A 33 -14.95 4.32 8.57
N GLY A 34 -14.96 5.65 8.39
CA GLY A 34 -14.58 6.59 9.45
C GLY A 34 -13.17 6.35 9.99
N ALA A 35 -13.04 6.28 11.31
CA ALA A 35 -11.75 6.08 11.98
C ALA A 35 -11.07 4.74 11.64
N LEU A 36 -11.82 3.75 11.17
CA LEU A 36 -11.27 2.45 10.76
C LEU A 36 -10.38 2.56 9.51
N CYS A 37 -10.49 3.65 8.74
CA CYS A 37 -9.60 3.91 7.61
C CYS A 37 -8.15 4.15 8.04
N MET A 38 -7.92 4.58 9.29
CA MET A 38 -6.58 4.79 9.85
C MET A 38 -6.01 3.55 10.55
N MET A 39 -6.76 2.44 10.60
CA MET A 39 -6.27 1.25 11.29
C MET A 39 -5.08 0.62 10.54
N PRO A 40 -4.05 0.17 11.27
CA PRO A 40 -2.95 -0.56 10.68
C PRO A 40 -3.37 -2.02 10.47
N TRP A 41 -4.32 -2.26 9.56
CA TRP A 41 -4.88 -3.58 9.24
C TRP A 41 -3.82 -4.68 9.08
N PRO A 42 -2.71 -4.46 8.34
CA PRO A 42 -1.66 -5.46 8.20
C PRO A 42 -1.01 -5.87 9.52
N ALA A 43 -0.93 -4.94 10.48
CA ALA A 43 -0.25 -5.12 11.75
C ALA A 43 -1.16 -5.69 12.86
N LEU A 44 -2.44 -5.97 12.59
CA LEU A 44 -3.29 -6.60 13.58
C LEU A 44 -2.75 -7.98 13.96
N VAL A 45 -2.74 -8.29 15.26
CA VAL A 45 -2.11 -9.51 15.78
C VAL A 45 -3.19 -10.50 16.19
N SER A 46 -3.21 -11.65 15.52
CA SER A 46 -4.11 -12.75 15.82
C SER A 46 -3.90 -13.33 17.21
N ARG A 47 -4.85 -14.16 17.67
CA ARG A 47 -4.72 -14.91 18.93
C ARG A 47 -3.50 -15.86 18.92
N ARG A 48 -3.04 -16.26 17.74
CA ARG A 48 -1.84 -17.09 17.53
C ARG A 48 -0.54 -16.29 17.50
N GLY A 49 -0.61 -14.96 17.67
CA GLY A 49 0.56 -14.08 17.66
C GLY A 49 1.08 -13.70 16.27
N ARG A 50 0.42 -14.16 15.20
CA ARG A 50 0.76 -13.79 13.81
C ARG A 50 0.10 -12.48 13.40
N PHE A 51 0.78 -11.70 12.58
CA PHE A 51 0.20 -10.52 11.92
C PHE A 51 -0.84 -10.94 10.88
N LEU A 52 -1.85 -10.09 10.66
CA LEU A 52 -2.93 -10.38 9.72
C LEU A 52 -2.39 -10.57 8.29
N VAL A 53 -1.40 -9.76 7.89
CA VAL A 53 -0.77 -9.85 6.57
C VAL A 53 0.03 -11.14 6.35
N GLU A 54 0.43 -11.84 7.42
CA GLU A 54 1.10 -13.15 7.31
C GLU A 54 0.11 -14.29 7.03
N SER A 55 -1.18 -14.07 7.28
CA SER A 55 -2.23 -15.07 7.07
C SER A 55 -3.06 -14.81 5.82
N HIS A 56 -3.17 -13.54 5.39
CA HIS A 56 -4.04 -13.13 4.29
C HIS A 56 -3.37 -12.06 3.44
N GLN A 57 -3.56 -12.14 2.12
CA GLN A 57 -3.28 -11.02 1.22
C GLN A 57 -4.34 -9.93 1.43
N LEU A 58 -3.91 -8.75 1.86
CA LEU A 58 -4.83 -7.66 2.22
C LEU A 58 -5.02 -6.68 1.07
N ARG A 59 -6.29 -6.31 0.82
CA ARG A 59 -6.65 -5.10 0.07
C ARG A 59 -7.59 -4.26 0.89
N VAL A 60 -7.38 -2.95 0.88
CA VAL A 60 -8.26 -1.99 1.53
C VAL A 60 -8.90 -1.14 0.45
N LEU A 61 -10.23 -1.09 0.42
CA LEU A 61 -10.98 -0.25 -0.51
C LEU A 61 -11.91 0.69 0.26
N PRO A 62 -12.15 1.91 -0.23
CA PRO A 62 -13.03 2.85 0.44
C PRO A 62 -14.52 2.55 0.21
N SER A 63 -14.89 1.69 -0.76
CA SER A 63 -16.27 1.22 -0.93
C SER A 63 -16.38 -0.08 -1.73
N LEU A 64 -17.43 -0.86 -1.48
CA LEU A 64 -17.79 -2.03 -2.29
C LEU A 64 -18.29 -1.64 -3.69
N LEU A 65 -18.89 -0.45 -3.84
CA LEU A 65 -19.30 0.05 -5.15
C LEU A 65 -18.08 0.26 -6.04
N LEU A 66 -17.00 0.88 -5.53
CA LEU A 66 -15.76 1.02 -6.29
C LEU A 66 -15.16 -0.34 -6.65
N MET A 67 -15.24 -1.33 -5.75
CA MET A 67 -14.82 -2.69 -6.09
C MET A 67 -15.61 -3.24 -7.29
N LYS A 68 -16.94 -3.06 -7.30
CA LYS A 68 -17.81 -3.47 -8.40
C LYS A 68 -17.51 -2.71 -9.68
N GLU A 69 -17.34 -1.39 -9.61
CA GLU A 69 -17.03 -0.56 -10.78
C GLU A 69 -15.68 -0.92 -11.38
N ILE A 70 -14.66 -1.06 -10.53
CA ILE A 70 -13.34 -1.56 -10.95
C ILE A 70 -13.55 -2.91 -11.62
N LEU A 71 -14.13 -3.91 -10.93
CA LEU A 71 -14.36 -5.29 -11.43
C LEU A 71 -15.19 -5.35 -12.73
N GLY A 72 -16.20 -4.49 -12.85
CA GLY A 72 -17.13 -4.41 -13.97
C GLY A 72 -16.55 -3.71 -15.20
N HIS A 73 -15.63 -2.76 -15.01
CA HIS A 73 -15.00 -1.99 -16.08
C HIS A 73 -13.67 -2.58 -16.60
N HIS A 74 -13.31 -3.84 -16.29
CA HIS A 74 -12.16 -4.67 -16.76
C HIS A 74 -11.19 -5.09 -15.63
N VAL A 75 -11.30 -6.32 -15.07
CA VAL A 75 -10.35 -6.77 -14.01
C VAL A 75 -10.04 -8.26 -13.98
N ALA A 76 -9.94 -8.91 -15.13
CA ALA A 76 -8.91 -9.94 -15.24
C ALA A 76 -7.50 -9.31 -15.33
N SER A 77 -7.41 -8.01 -15.66
CA SER A 77 -6.19 -7.31 -16.08
C SER A 77 -5.74 -6.14 -15.19
N MET A 78 -6.55 -5.69 -14.23
CA MET A 78 -6.13 -4.67 -13.22
C MET A 78 -5.78 -5.30 -11.87
N LEU A 79 -6.47 -6.38 -11.44
CA LEU A 79 -6.10 -7.18 -10.26
C LEU A 79 -4.98 -8.16 -10.57
N ARG A 80 -4.82 -8.58 -11.83
CA ARG A 80 -3.56 -9.14 -12.33
C ARG A 80 -2.74 -7.99 -12.86
N LEU A 81 -1.67 -7.66 -12.16
CA LEU A 81 -0.58 -6.86 -12.70
C LEU A 81 -0.31 -7.32 -14.15
N PRO A 82 -0.47 -6.48 -15.19
CA PRO A 82 -0.33 -6.91 -16.58
C PRO A 82 1.05 -7.54 -16.77
N GLY A 83 1.08 -8.75 -17.33
CA GLY A 83 2.30 -9.46 -17.67
C GLY A 83 3.15 -8.60 -18.59
N ARG A 84 4.38 -8.32 -18.15
CA ARG A 84 5.55 -7.81 -18.89
C ARG A 84 5.29 -7.01 -20.18
N SER A 85 4.33 -6.09 -20.17
CA SER A 85 4.29 -5.00 -21.15
C SER A 85 4.95 -3.82 -20.46
N ARG A 86 6.03 -3.28 -21.08
CA ARG A 86 6.92 -2.22 -20.57
C ARG A 86 6.20 -1.28 -19.59
N ARG A 87 6.33 -1.56 -18.30
CA ARG A 87 5.71 -0.77 -17.25
C ARG A 87 6.47 0.54 -17.19
N ARG A 88 5.81 1.63 -17.60
CA ARG A 88 6.29 2.97 -17.32
C ARG A 88 5.79 3.33 -15.92
N ALA A 89 6.64 3.13 -14.92
CA ALA A 89 6.41 3.67 -13.59
C ALA A 89 6.82 5.14 -13.61
N LEU A 90 5.97 6.01 -13.07
CA LEU A 90 6.36 7.38 -12.76
C LEU A 90 6.71 7.41 -11.28
N VAL A 91 7.99 7.58 -10.98
CA VAL A 91 8.48 7.77 -9.61
C VAL A 91 8.54 9.28 -9.35
N ILE A 92 7.90 9.73 -8.28
CA ILE A 92 7.98 11.12 -7.81
C ILE A 92 8.73 11.09 -6.48
N GLY A 93 10.01 11.45 -6.52
CA GLY A 93 10.83 11.65 -5.33
C GLY A 93 10.57 13.03 -4.74
N ASN A 94 10.46 13.11 -3.40
CA ASN A 94 10.34 14.32 -2.59
C ASN A 94 9.65 15.52 -3.30
N PRO A 95 8.32 15.65 -3.23
CA PRO A 95 7.60 16.71 -3.94
C PRO A 95 7.90 18.12 -3.42
N PHE A 96 8.59 18.24 -2.28
CA PHE A 96 8.96 19.51 -1.65
C PHE A 96 10.42 19.44 -1.15
N PRO A 97 11.42 19.52 -2.03
CA PRO A 97 12.81 19.49 -1.62
C PRO A 97 13.14 20.66 -0.69
N THR A 98 13.86 20.35 0.38
CA THR A 98 14.18 21.27 1.49
C THR A 98 15.06 22.46 1.07
N SER A 99 15.68 22.42 -0.11
CA SER A 99 16.37 23.55 -0.73
C SER A 99 16.44 23.40 -2.25
N PHE A 100 15.93 24.38 -2.99
CA PHE A 100 16.24 24.58 -4.41
C PHE A 100 17.30 25.67 -4.52
N ASN A 101 18.52 25.33 -4.95
CA ASN A 101 19.45 26.33 -5.47
C ASN A 101 19.04 26.62 -6.91
N TYR A 102 18.08 27.54 -7.13
CA TYR A 102 18.01 28.20 -8.43
C TYR A 102 19.32 28.96 -8.58
N GLY A 103 20.21 28.45 -9.44
CA GLY A 103 21.40 29.18 -9.85
C GLY A 103 20.99 30.61 -10.18
N THR A 104 21.71 31.57 -9.63
CA THR A 104 21.50 33.00 -9.86
C THR A 104 21.31 33.30 -11.34
N GLY A 105 20.06 33.49 -11.75
CA GLY A 105 19.63 34.40 -12.81
C GLY A 105 19.99 34.10 -14.27
N ASN A 106 20.71 33.04 -14.61
CA ASN A 106 20.95 32.66 -16.01
C ASN A 106 20.29 31.31 -16.30
N ALA A 107 19.30 31.35 -17.20
CA ALA A 107 18.31 30.32 -17.47
C ALA A 107 18.86 29.06 -18.15
N GLU A 108 19.59 28.24 -17.40
CA GLU A 108 19.78 26.83 -17.73
C GLU A 108 19.27 26.03 -16.53
N ASP A 109 18.24 25.22 -16.78
CA ASP A 109 17.55 24.39 -15.79
C ASP A 109 18.57 23.65 -14.92
N GLY A 110 18.66 24.03 -13.65
CA GLY A 110 19.59 23.43 -12.71
C GLY A 110 19.37 21.92 -12.66
N GLU A 111 20.38 21.17 -13.07
CA GLU A 111 20.35 19.71 -13.14
C GLU A 111 20.03 19.12 -11.75
N LEU A 112 19.04 18.24 -11.67
CA LEU A 112 18.74 17.48 -10.46
C LEU A 112 19.82 16.41 -10.27
N VAL A 113 20.99 16.82 -9.77
CA VAL A 113 22.22 16.03 -9.69
C VAL A 113 22.04 14.68 -8.99
N HIS A 114 21.00 14.54 -8.15
CA HIS A 114 20.69 13.31 -7.42
C HIS A 114 19.57 12.45 -8.03
N ALA A 115 18.76 12.99 -8.94
CA ALA A 115 17.64 12.25 -9.52
C ALA A 115 18.10 11.09 -10.42
N ALA A 116 19.22 11.26 -11.14
CA ALA A 116 19.80 10.19 -11.95
C ALA A 116 20.39 9.06 -11.11
N ALA A 117 21.04 9.38 -9.98
CA ALA A 117 21.64 8.40 -9.08
C ALA A 117 20.58 7.51 -8.40
N GLU A 118 19.44 8.09 -8.00
CA GLU A 118 18.34 7.35 -7.38
C GLU A 118 17.68 6.34 -8.34
N THR A 119 17.63 6.66 -9.64
CA THR A 119 17.11 5.71 -10.65
C THR A 119 18.07 4.55 -10.92
N GLU A 120 19.38 4.78 -10.86
CA GLU A 120 20.39 3.74 -11.11
C GLU A 120 20.48 2.74 -9.95
N GLU A 121 20.35 3.21 -8.70
CA GLU A 121 20.33 2.36 -7.50
C GLU A 121 19.06 1.47 -7.44
N ALA A 122 17.93 2.00 -7.92
CA ALA A 122 16.68 1.26 -8.03
C ALA A 122 16.69 0.18 -9.13
N GLU A 123 17.38 0.42 -10.26
CA GLU A 123 17.55 -0.57 -11.33
C GLU A 123 18.58 -1.65 -11.00
N ALA A 124 19.65 -1.32 -10.26
CA ALA A 124 20.66 -2.29 -9.84
C ALA A 124 20.17 -3.33 -8.80
N SER A 125 19.00 -3.08 -8.19
CA SER A 125 18.40 -3.95 -7.17
C SER A 125 17.28 -4.87 -7.71
N LEU A 126 17.06 -4.88 -9.03
CA LEU A 126 16.09 -5.72 -9.75
C LEU A 126 16.77 -6.87 -10.51
#